data_AF-A0A9P9IU25-F1
#
_entry.id   AF-A0A9P9IU25-F1
#
_cell.length_a   1.000
_cell.length_b   1.000
_cell.length_c   1.000
_cell.angle_alpha   90.00
_cell.angle_beta   90.00
_cell.angle_gamma   90.00
#
_symmetry.space_group_name_H-M   'P 1'
#
loop_
_entity.id
_entity.type
_entity.pdbx_description
1 polymer ?
#
loop_
_entity_poly.entity_id
_entity_poly.type
_entity_poly.pdbx_seq_one_letter_code
_entity_poly.pdbx_strand_id
1 'polypeptide(L)'
;MKLTFISSTALLFATANAWSLEAYCPNNLAHPLKWSGSGNRGCTKFGSSVTSCKTGDTFYWNNALLSDCVFRLYSGSPCRADQEIGYSNDDWNKKLTRNAPYFGVTGC
;
A
#
# COMPACT_ATOMS: atom_id res chain seq x y z
N MET A 1 -8.78 -10.10 -47.45
CA MET A 1 -8.32 -8.81 -46.87
C MET A 1 -8.59 -8.82 -45.37
N LYS A 2 -7.64 -8.24 -44.62
CA LYS A 2 -7.47 -8.03 -43.17
C LYS A 2 -8.65 -8.26 -42.21
N LEU A 3 -8.31 -8.96 -41.11
CA LEU A 3 -9.01 -9.08 -39.83
C LEU A 3 -9.42 -7.72 -39.24
N THR A 4 -10.59 -7.71 -38.59
CA THR A 4 -10.91 -6.71 -37.55
C THR A 4 -11.32 -7.44 -36.27
N PHE A 5 -10.34 -7.63 -35.39
CA PHE A 5 -10.44 -8.00 -33.96
C PHE A 5 -9.87 -6.77 -33.22
N ILE A 6 -10.34 -6.21 -32.11
CA ILE A 6 -11.30 -6.52 -31.05
C ILE A 6 -11.81 -5.17 -30.56
N SER A 7 -13.11 -5.01 -30.31
CA SER A 7 -13.63 -3.82 -29.61
C SER A 7 -13.64 -4.09 -28.11
N SER A 8 -12.67 -3.48 -27.43
CA SER A 8 -12.73 -2.91 -26.09
C SER A 8 -13.46 -3.72 -25.01
N THR A 9 -12.72 -4.56 -24.28
CA THR A 9 -13.09 -4.87 -22.89
C THR A 9 -12.86 -3.63 -22.04
N ALA A 10 -13.94 -2.90 -21.77
CA ALA A 10 -14.02 -2.03 -20.61
C ALA A 10 -13.92 -2.93 -19.37
N LEU A 11 -12.71 -3.05 -18.81
CA LEU A 11 -12.51 -3.65 -17.51
C LEU A 11 -13.07 -2.68 -16.47
N LEU A 12 -14.38 -2.78 -16.22
CA LEU A 12 -14.97 -2.40 -14.95
C LEU A 12 -14.40 -3.39 -13.92
N PHE A 13 -13.20 -3.11 -13.42
CA PHE A 13 -12.73 -3.76 -12.21
C PHE A 13 -13.63 -3.24 -11.08
N ALA A 14 -14.67 -4.00 -10.77
CA ALA A 14 -15.17 -4.02 -9.40
C ALA A 14 -13.98 -4.48 -8.56
N THR A 15 -13.20 -3.55 -8.04
CA THR A 15 -12.10 -3.89 -7.15
C THR A 15 -12.77 -4.42 -5.88
N ALA A 16 -12.76 -5.74 -5.69
CA ALA A 16 -13.25 -6.36 -4.46
C ALA A 16 -12.52 -5.83 -3.21
N ASN A 17 -11.35 -5.20 -3.42
CA ASN A 17 -10.55 -4.56 -2.39
C ASN A 17 -10.80 -3.05 -2.38
N ALA A 18 -11.00 -2.51 -1.17
CA ALA A 18 -11.11 -1.09 -0.88
C ALA A 18 -9.74 -0.38 -0.94
N TRP A 19 -8.65 -1.14 -0.79
CA TRP A 19 -7.30 -0.61 -0.85
C TRP A 19 -6.26 -1.63 -1.34
N SER A 20 -5.13 -1.12 -1.82
CA SER A 20 -3.92 -1.90 -2.09
C SER A 20 -2.64 -1.15 -1.74
N LEU A 21 -1.60 -1.90 -1.39
CA LEU A 21 -0.28 -1.41 -1.01
C LEU A 21 0.79 -2.25 -1.69
N GLU A 22 1.69 -1.59 -2.42
CA GLU A 22 2.93 -2.18 -2.92
C GLU A 22 4.14 -1.47 -2.31
N ALA A 23 5.03 -2.23 -1.68
CA ALA A 23 6.20 -1.72 -1.00
C ALA A 23 7.49 -2.32 -1.57
N TYR A 24 8.39 -1.45 -2.02
CA TYR A 24 9.67 -1.84 -2.62
C TYR A 24 10.81 -1.66 -1.60
N CYS A 25 11.01 -2.65 -0.73
CA CYS A 25 11.97 -2.57 0.39
C CYS A 25 12.85 -3.83 0.52
N PRO A 26 14.16 -3.72 0.85
CA PRO A 26 15.02 -2.53 0.78
C PRO A 26 15.49 -2.28 -0.66
N ASN A 27 15.32 -1.04 -1.14
CA ASN A 27 15.70 -0.48 -2.44
C ASN A 27 15.90 -1.49 -3.60
N ASN A 28 14.86 -1.69 -4.41
CA ASN A 28 14.84 -2.50 -5.63
C ASN A 28 14.91 -4.03 -5.46
N LEU A 29 14.10 -4.61 -4.57
CA LEU A 29 13.69 -5.99 -4.82
C LEU A 29 13.02 -6.08 -6.19
N ALA A 30 13.35 -7.13 -6.96
CA ALA A 30 12.72 -7.41 -8.25
C ALA A 30 11.19 -7.55 -8.14
N HIS A 31 10.69 -7.80 -6.92
CA HIS A 31 9.28 -7.92 -6.61
C HIS A 31 8.94 -7.12 -5.35
N PRO A 32 7.89 -6.27 -5.40
CA PRO A 32 7.42 -5.56 -4.22
C PRO A 32 6.70 -6.53 -3.26
N LEU A 33 6.70 -6.17 -1.98
CA LEU A 33 5.77 -6.74 -1.01
C LEU A 33 4.38 -6.16 -1.29
N LYS A 34 3.36 -7.02 -1.42
CA LYS A 34 2.01 -6.60 -1.80
C LYS A 34 1.00 -6.95 -0.72
N TRP A 35 0.07 -6.03 -0.46
CA TRP A 35 -1.12 -6.23 0.36
C TRP A 35 -2.33 -5.59 -0.31
N SER A 36 -3.51 -6.14 -0.04
CA SER A 36 -4.79 -5.55 -0.42
C SER A 36 -5.88 -6.05 0.52
N GLY A 37 -6.98 -5.31 0.61
CA GLY A 37 -8.12 -5.73 1.42
C GLY A 37 -9.33 -4.82 1.23
N SER A 38 -10.48 -5.28 1.74
CA SER A 38 -11.75 -4.53 1.76
C SER A 38 -12.04 -3.86 3.10
N GLY A 39 -11.24 -4.13 4.13
CA GLY A 39 -11.48 -3.64 5.49
C GLY A 39 -10.18 -3.25 6.21
N ASN A 40 -10.31 -2.96 7.49
CA ASN A 40 -9.17 -2.53 8.32
C ASN A 40 -8.07 -3.60 8.41
N ARG A 41 -6.84 -3.13 8.53
CA ARG A 41 -5.65 -3.95 8.72
C ARG A 41 -4.93 -3.48 9.97
N GLY A 42 -4.81 -4.38 10.94
CA GLY A 42 -4.03 -4.12 12.16
C GLY A 42 -2.53 -3.96 11.87
N CYS A 43 -1.78 -3.63 12.92
CA CYS A 43 -0.34 -3.39 12.87
C CYS A 43 0.41 -4.53 12.16
N THR A 44 0.86 -4.27 10.94
CA THR A 44 1.52 -5.25 10.07
C THR A 44 2.95 -4.81 9.85
N LYS A 45 3.90 -5.69 10.13
CA LYS A 45 5.31 -5.45 9.83
C LYS A 45 5.55 -5.56 8.33
N PHE A 46 6.33 -4.64 7.77
CA PHE A 46 6.87 -4.82 6.43
C PHE A 46 7.92 -5.93 6.46
N GLY A 47 7.58 -7.09 5.89
CA GLY A 47 8.47 -8.24 5.73
C GLY A 47 8.93 -8.93 7.02
N SER A 48 9.90 -9.84 6.85
CA SER A 48 10.61 -10.54 7.93
C SER A 48 11.67 -9.60 8.55
N SER A 49 12.25 -9.98 9.69
CA SER A 49 13.21 -9.23 10.55
C SER A 49 14.33 -8.46 9.84
N VAL A 50 14.60 -8.74 8.57
CA VAL A 50 15.73 -8.24 7.77
C VAL A 50 15.30 -7.23 6.69
N THR A 51 14.00 -7.02 6.49
CA THR A 51 13.41 -6.31 5.33
C THR A 51 12.58 -5.10 5.76
N SER A 52 13.04 -4.34 6.76
CA SER A 52 12.35 -3.10 7.12
C SER A 52 12.51 -2.05 6.03
N CYS A 53 11.43 -1.37 5.70
CA CYS A 53 11.45 -0.26 4.77
C CYS A 53 12.21 0.91 5.39
N LYS A 54 13.21 1.40 4.65
CA LYS A 54 14.12 2.47 5.07
C LYS A 54 13.83 3.74 4.30
N THR A 55 14.41 4.82 4.79
CA THR A 55 14.44 6.10 4.08
C THR A 55 14.91 5.91 2.63
N GLY A 56 14.15 6.40 1.67
CA GLY A 56 14.40 6.25 0.23
C GLY A 56 13.58 5.15 -0.47
N ASP A 57 13.06 4.16 0.26
CA ASP A 57 12.20 3.12 -0.32
C ASP A 57 10.86 3.72 -0.82
N THR A 58 10.27 3.09 -1.83
CA THR A 58 9.05 3.58 -2.47
C THR A 58 7.84 2.77 -2.04
N PHE A 59 6.76 3.49 -1.70
CA PHE A 59 5.45 2.93 -1.47
C PHE A 59 4.45 3.40 -2.51
N TYR A 60 3.61 2.48 -2.95
CA TYR A 60 2.44 2.73 -3.77
C TYR A 60 1.23 2.28 -2.98
N TRP A 61 0.53 3.23 -2.41
CA TRP A 61 -0.76 3.04 -1.79
C TRP A 61 -1.83 3.52 -2.77
N ASN A 62 -2.85 2.68 -2.96
CA ASN A 62 -4.03 3.03 -3.72
C ASN A 62 -5.26 2.83 -2.83
N ASN A 63 -6.03 3.89 -2.65
CA ASN A 63 -7.33 3.86 -2.00
C ASN A 63 -8.40 3.91 -3.10
N ALA A 64 -9.29 2.93 -3.12
CA ALA A 64 -10.32 2.88 -4.15
C ALA A 64 -11.21 4.13 -4.08
N LEU A 65 -11.70 4.61 -5.23
CA LEU A 65 -12.45 5.87 -5.39
C LEU A 65 -13.65 6.08 -4.43
N LEU A 66 -14.19 5.00 -3.84
CA LEU A 66 -15.35 5.03 -2.95
C LEU A 66 -15.03 4.56 -1.52
N SER A 67 -13.75 4.48 -1.17
CA SER A 67 -13.27 3.94 0.10
C SER A 67 -12.68 5.07 0.96
N ASP A 68 -13.01 5.06 2.26
CA ASP A 68 -12.49 6.00 3.26
C ASP A 68 -11.24 5.46 3.98
N CYS A 69 -10.64 4.38 3.46
CA CYS A 69 -9.48 3.74 4.06
C CYS A 69 -8.28 4.69 4.20
N VAL A 70 -7.77 4.77 5.42
CA VAL A 70 -6.57 5.53 5.76
C VAL A 70 -5.41 4.58 5.97
N PHE A 71 -4.40 4.70 5.13
CA PHE A 71 -3.11 4.06 5.32
C PHE A 71 -2.28 4.82 6.35
N ARG A 72 -1.67 4.10 7.28
CA ARG A 72 -0.84 4.67 8.36
C ARG A 72 0.49 3.96 8.46
N LEU A 73 1.55 4.71 8.68
CA LEU A 73 2.90 4.21 8.91
C LEU A 73 3.30 4.41 10.36
N TYR A 74 4.01 3.42 10.90
CA TYR A 74 4.45 3.44 12.28
C TYR A 74 5.93 3.11 12.41
N SER A 75 6.57 3.77 13.37
CA SER A 75 7.97 3.56 13.74
C SER A 75 8.19 2.27 14.53
N GLY A 76 7.14 1.66 15.08
CA GLY A 76 7.24 0.46 15.90
C GLY A 76 5.90 -0.25 16.14
N SER A 77 6.00 -1.47 16.67
CA SER A 77 4.87 -2.20 17.23
C SER A 77 4.54 -1.63 18.63
N PRO A 78 3.26 -1.62 19.07
CA PRO A 78 2.06 -2.17 18.44
C PRO A 78 1.29 -1.20 17.53
N CYS A 79 1.96 -0.26 16.86
CA CYS A 79 1.33 0.78 16.03
C CYS A 79 0.41 1.71 16.83
N ARG A 80 0.94 2.24 17.93
CA ARG A 80 0.23 3.25 18.74
C ARG A 80 0.25 4.62 18.07
N ALA A 81 -0.65 5.50 18.49
CA ALA A 81 -0.74 6.88 17.97
C ALA A 81 0.56 7.68 18.15
N ASP A 82 1.28 7.50 19.27
CA ASP A 82 2.60 8.12 19.51
C ASP A 82 3.71 7.60 18.60
N GLN A 83 3.47 6.48 17.91
CA GLN A 83 4.42 5.84 17.00
C GLN A 83 4.12 6.14 15.53
N GLU A 84 2.99 6.80 15.22
CA GLU A 84 2.62 7.17 13.87
C GLU A 84 3.60 8.19 13.30
N ILE A 85 4.11 7.90 12.10
CA ILE A 85 5.08 8.74 11.41
C ILE A 85 4.56 9.30 10.09
N GLY A 86 3.35 8.91 9.69
CA GLY A 86 2.67 9.42 8.52
C GLY A 86 1.39 8.65 8.22
N TYR A 87 0.48 9.27 7.49
CA TYR A 87 -0.74 8.65 7.02
C TYR A 87 -1.17 9.25 5.67
N SER A 88 -2.03 8.53 4.94
CA SER A 88 -2.68 9.01 3.72
C SER A 88 -4.06 8.37 3.59
N ASN A 89 -5.07 9.19 3.34
CA ASN A 89 -6.42 8.78 2.91
C ASN A 89 -6.56 8.82 1.38
N ASP A 90 -5.66 9.51 0.69
CA ASP A 90 -5.58 9.53 -0.77
C ASP A 90 -4.48 8.58 -1.27
N ASP A 91 -4.49 8.30 -2.57
CA ASP A 91 -3.40 7.59 -3.26
C ASP A 91 -2.04 8.20 -2.90
N TRP A 92 -1.12 7.34 -2.50
CA TRP A 92 0.20 7.77 -2.05
C TRP A 92 1.31 7.02 -2.78
N ASN A 93 2.00 7.76 -3.66
CA ASN A 93 3.17 7.29 -4.40
C ASN A 93 4.36 8.22 -4.12
N LYS A 94 5.06 8.00 -3.00
CA LYS A 94 6.23 8.80 -2.63
C LYS A 94 7.31 7.92 -1.98
N LYS A 95 8.52 8.48 -1.94
CA LYS A 95 9.63 7.91 -1.17
C LYS A 95 9.43 8.14 0.32
N LEU A 96 9.82 7.15 1.10
CA LEU A 96 9.91 7.27 2.55
C LEU A 96 10.94 8.32 2.95
N THR A 97 10.53 9.25 3.80
CA THR A 97 11.42 10.26 4.40
C THR A 97 12.02 9.80 5.72
N ARG A 98 11.48 8.72 6.30
CA ARG A 98 11.92 8.09 7.55
C ARG A 98 11.70 6.59 7.47
N ASN A 99 12.39 5.83 8.32
CA ASN A 99 12.21 4.38 8.39
C ASN A 99 10.80 4.06 8.91
N ALA A 100 10.11 3.17 8.20
CA ALA A 100 8.74 2.76 8.50
C ALA A 100 8.66 1.23 8.55
N PRO A 101 8.95 0.59 9.70
CA PRO A 101 8.94 -0.85 9.81
C PRO A 101 7.53 -1.47 9.89
N TYR A 102 6.49 -0.68 10.18
CA TYR A 102 5.12 -1.16 10.30
C TYR A 102 4.11 -0.26 9.59
N PHE A 103 2.96 -0.84 9.22
CA PHE A 103 1.80 -0.12 8.73
C PHE A 103 0.49 -0.63 9.33
N GLY A 104 -0.56 0.17 9.16
CA GLY A 104 -1.94 -0.23 9.40
C GLY A 104 -2.87 0.42 8.36
N VAL A 105 -4.09 -0.10 8.31
CA VAL A 105 -5.19 0.50 7.54
C VAL A 105 -6.40 0.63 8.46
N THR A 106 -6.97 1.83 8.53
CA THR A 106 -8.07 2.19 9.43
C THR A 106 -9.13 3.00 8.69
N GLY A 107 -10.38 3.00 9.14
CA GLY A 107 -11.42 3.82 8.50
C GLY A 107 -11.99 3.21 7.22
N CYS A 108 -11.68 1.93 6.98
CA CYS A 108 -12.53 1.04 6.21
C CYS A 108 -13.60 0.44 7.16
#